data_AF-A0A2G2VUN8-F1
#
_entry.id   AF-A0A2G2VUN8-F1
#
_cell.length_a   1.000
_cell.length_b   1.000
_cell.length_c   1.000
_cell.angle_alpha   90.00
_cell.angle_beta   90.00
_cell.angle_gamma   90.00
#
_symmetry.space_group_name_H-M   'P 1'
#
loop_
_entity.id
_entity.type
_entity.pdbx_description
1 polymer ?
#
loop_
_entity_poly.entity_id
_entity_poly.type
_entity_poly.pdbx_seq_one_letter_code
_entity_poly.pdbx_strand_id
1 'polypeptide(L)'
;MVTSAIPATILIVIGLVVTVIVRLPNTVNGYRNLVSEVKKICSRKVTVVIDEFDGQEKNEIYEAAVIYLGNNLSSKNRKIKASKTDKNFKVKLEHNEKVKDVYDGHKFKWVWLEFKCFDHPKNLNSIQKSEMKSFKLTFKKKHYRFVLDYYLPYIIEEAKLLKRR
;
A
#
# COMPACT_ATOMS: atom_id res chain seq x y z
N MET A 1 -35.87 -34.33 37.93
CA MET A 1 -34.54 -33.66 37.90
C MET A 1 -33.91 -34.02 36.56
N VAL A 2 -33.81 -33.07 35.63
CA VAL A 2 -33.18 -33.31 34.32
C VAL A 2 -31.73 -32.84 34.42
N THR A 3 -30.79 -33.79 34.43
CA THR A 3 -29.36 -33.52 34.31
C THR A 3 -29.06 -33.13 32.87
N SER A 4 -28.89 -31.84 32.60
CA SER A 4 -28.47 -31.36 31.28
C SER A 4 -27.00 -31.73 31.05
N ALA A 5 -26.74 -32.61 30.10
CA ALA A 5 -25.37 -32.94 29.67
C ALA A 5 -24.72 -31.72 29.01
N ILE A 6 -23.46 -31.44 29.37
CA ILE A 6 -22.69 -30.34 28.80
C ILE A 6 -22.32 -30.72 27.34
N PRO A 7 -22.61 -29.86 26.35
CA PRO A 7 -22.23 -30.09 24.96
C PRO A 7 -20.72 -30.26 24.77
N ALA A 8 -20.31 -31.24 23.97
CA ALA A 8 -18.90 -31.56 23.70
C ALA A 8 -18.07 -30.36 23.17
N THR A 9 -18.71 -29.40 22.49
CA THR A 9 -18.08 -28.17 22.00
C THR A 9 -17.53 -27.29 23.13
N ILE A 10 -18.23 -27.24 24.27
CA ILE A 10 -17.82 -26.47 25.45
C ILE A 10 -16.57 -27.11 26.07
N LEU A 11 -16.51 -28.45 26.13
CA LEU A 11 -15.34 -29.17 26.65
C LEU A 11 -14.10 -28.97 25.78
N ILE A 12 -14.26 -28.92 24.45
CA ILE A 12 -13.17 -28.64 23.51
C ILE A 12 -12.64 -27.21 23.70
N VAL A 13 -13.54 -26.22 23.84
CA VAL A 13 -13.15 -24.82 24.08
C VAL A 13 -12.43 -24.68 25.43
N ILE A 14 -12.93 -25.31 26.49
CA ILE A 14 -12.26 -25.31 27.80
C ILE A 14 -10.89 -25.98 27.72
N GLY A 15 -10.77 -27.12 27.02
CA GLY A 15 -9.50 -27.79 26.82
C GLY A 15 -8.48 -26.93 26.06
N LEU A 16 -8.91 -26.19 25.03
CA LEU A 16 -8.07 -25.24 24.31
C LEU A 16 -7.66 -24.06 25.18
N VAL A 17 -8.58 -23.49 25.97
CA VAL A 17 -8.30 -22.39 26.91
C VAL A 17 -7.33 -22.82 28.00
N VAL A 18 -7.53 -23.99 28.61
CA VAL A 18 -6.62 -24.56 29.61
C VAL A 18 -5.24 -24.84 29.00
N THR A 19 -5.18 -25.40 27.79
CA THR A 19 -3.90 -25.66 27.09
C THR A 19 -3.15 -24.37 26.77
N VAL A 20 -3.86 -23.29 26.44
CA VAL A 20 -3.28 -21.95 26.22
C VAL A 20 -2.76 -21.35 27.52
N ILE A 21 -3.54 -21.44 28.62
CA ILE A 21 -3.15 -20.95 29.94
C ILE A 21 -1.94 -21.72 30.50
N VAL A 22 -1.91 -23.05 30.34
CA VAL A 22 -0.81 -23.91 30.82
C VAL A 22 0.48 -23.72 30.02
N ARG A 23 0.40 -23.29 28.76
CA ARG A 23 1.59 -22.93 27.93
C ARG A 23 2.06 -21.48 28.09
N LEU A 24 1.37 -20.64 28.86
CA LEU A 24 1.76 -19.25 29.08
C LEU A 24 2.82 -19.16 30.19
N PRO A 25 3.93 -18.43 30.00
CA PRO A 25 4.88 -18.19 31.08
C PRO A 25 4.23 -17.28 32.14
N ASN A 26 4.24 -17.71 33.41
CA ASN A 26 3.59 -17.03 34.54
C ASN A 26 4.29 -15.72 35.00
N THR A 27 5.03 -15.05 34.10
CA THR A 27 5.75 -13.82 34.41
C THR A 27 5.25 -12.67 33.55
N VAL A 28 5.09 -11.48 34.15
CA VAL A 28 4.69 -10.25 33.43
C VAL A 28 5.63 -9.96 32.26
N ASN A 29 6.91 -10.31 32.39
CA ASN A 29 7.92 -10.19 31.34
C ASN A 29 7.69 -11.17 30.18
N GLY A 30 7.22 -12.39 30.45
CA GLY A 30 6.86 -13.37 29.42
C GLY A 30 5.68 -12.90 28.55
N TYR A 31 4.65 -12.34 29.17
CA TYR A 31 3.53 -11.73 28.45
C TYR A 31 3.98 -10.53 27.59
N ARG A 32 4.82 -9.65 28.13
CA ARG A 32 5.35 -8.49 27.37
C ARG A 32 6.15 -8.93 26.14
N ASN A 33 6.98 -9.96 26.25
CA ASN A 33 7.74 -10.50 25.12
C ASN A 33 6.82 -11.10 24.06
N LEU A 34 5.81 -11.89 24.44
CA LEU A 34 4.87 -12.48 23.50
C LEU A 34 4.03 -11.42 22.78
N VAL A 35 3.53 -10.41 23.50
CA VAL A 35 2.84 -9.27 22.91
C VAL A 35 3.75 -8.49 21.97
N SER A 36 5.03 -8.33 22.29
CA SER A 36 6.00 -7.64 21.43
C SER A 36 6.26 -8.39 20.13
N GLU A 37 6.37 -9.71 20.16
CA GLU A 37 6.54 -10.56 18.98
C GLU A 37 5.27 -10.61 18.12
N VAL A 38 4.10 -10.72 18.76
CA VAL A 38 2.80 -10.59 18.06
C VAL A 38 2.67 -9.22 17.41
N LYS A 39 3.04 -8.13 18.11
CA LYS A 39 3.03 -6.76 17.57
C LYS A 39 3.99 -6.61 16.39
N LYS A 40 5.16 -7.24 16.43
CA LYS A 40 6.15 -7.27 15.34
C LYS A 40 5.60 -8.02 14.13
N ILE A 41 4.95 -9.17 14.34
CA ILE A 41 4.26 -9.95 13.30
C ILE A 41 3.12 -9.13 12.66
N CYS A 42 2.29 -8.47 13.47
CA CYS A 42 1.18 -7.61 13.03
C CYS A 42 1.64 -6.27 12.43
N SER A 43 2.89 -5.86 12.66
CA SER A 43 3.49 -4.64 12.14
C SER A 43 4.27 -4.85 10.84
N ARG A 44 4.30 -6.06 10.29
CA ARG A 44 4.89 -6.31 8.96
C ARG A 44 4.24 -5.40 7.93
N LYS A 45 5.05 -4.73 7.12
CA LYS A 45 4.58 -3.89 6.01
C LYS A 45 4.68 -4.68 4.70
N VAL A 46 3.78 -4.39 3.78
CA VAL A 46 3.79 -4.88 2.39
C VAL A 46 3.95 -3.68 1.49
N THR A 47 4.68 -3.85 0.39
CA THR A 47 4.80 -2.85 -0.67
C THR A 47 4.30 -3.47 -1.97
N VAL A 48 3.29 -2.84 -2.57
CA VAL A 48 2.80 -3.16 -3.91
C VAL A 48 3.49 -2.21 -4.90
N VAL A 49 3.95 -2.74 -6.03
CA VAL A 49 4.50 -1.96 -7.14
C VAL A 49 3.41 -1.88 -8.21
N ILE A 50 3.14 -0.67 -8.67
CA ILE A 50 2.14 -0.37 -9.69
C ILE A 50 2.89 0.32 -10.83
N ASP A 51 3.17 -0.44 -11.88
CA ASP A 51 3.89 0.06 -13.06
C ASP A 51 2.96 0.90 -13.96
N GLU A 52 3.53 1.85 -14.71
CA GLU A 52 2.77 2.70 -15.64
C GLU A 52 2.04 1.89 -16.72
N PHE A 53 2.61 0.76 -17.11
CA PHE A 53 2.07 -0.15 -18.12
C PHE A 53 1.94 -1.57 -17.56
N ASP A 54 0.83 -2.22 -17.86
CA ASP A 54 0.63 -3.66 -17.70
C ASP A 54 0.66 -4.30 -19.10
N GLY A 55 1.82 -4.84 -19.47
CA GLY A 55 2.09 -5.24 -20.84
C GLY A 55 2.16 -4.05 -21.80
N GLN A 56 1.23 -3.99 -22.77
CA GLN A 56 1.14 -2.89 -23.74
C GLN A 56 0.10 -1.83 -23.34
N GLU A 57 -0.75 -2.12 -22.37
CA GLU A 57 -1.80 -1.21 -21.92
C GLU A 57 -1.34 -0.38 -20.73
N LYS A 58 -1.88 0.83 -20.61
CA LYS A 58 -1.63 1.64 -19.41
C LYS A 58 -2.39 1.04 -18.23
N ASN A 59 -1.72 1.00 -17.08
CA ASN A 59 -2.32 0.51 -15.87
C ASN A 59 -3.34 1.53 -15.32
N GLU A 60 -4.62 1.14 -15.26
CA GLU A 60 -5.71 2.01 -14.75
C GLU A 60 -5.42 2.51 -13.32
N ILE A 61 -4.83 1.67 -12.47
CA ILE A 61 -4.48 2.02 -11.09
C ILE A 61 -3.39 3.09 -11.08
N TYR A 62 -2.41 2.99 -11.99
CA TYR A 62 -1.38 4.01 -12.13
C TYR A 62 -1.99 5.35 -12.54
N GLU A 63 -2.82 5.37 -13.59
CA GLU A 63 -3.47 6.58 -14.08
C GLU A 63 -4.35 7.23 -13.00
N ALA A 64 -5.12 6.42 -12.27
CA ALA A 64 -5.93 6.88 -11.15
C ALA A 64 -5.05 7.47 -10.04
N ALA A 65 -3.96 6.81 -9.67
CA ALA A 65 -3.04 7.30 -8.64
C ALA A 65 -2.39 8.64 -9.03
N VAL A 66 -2.03 8.85 -10.30
CA VAL A 66 -1.52 10.15 -10.78
C VAL A 66 -2.52 11.28 -10.52
N ILE A 67 -3.79 11.06 -10.84
CA ILE A 67 -4.87 12.05 -10.68
C ILE A 67 -5.18 12.26 -9.20
N TYR A 68 -5.49 11.18 -8.48
CA TYR A 68 -5.87 11.20 -7.07
C TYR A 68 -4.77 11.84 -6.20
N LEU A 69 -3.53 11.34 -6.30
CA LEU A 69 -2.42 11.86 -5.51
C LEU A 69 -2.02 13.28 -5.94
N GLY A 70 -2.19 13.61 -7.23
CA GLY A 70 -1.90 14.93 -7.77
C GLY A 70 -2.86 16.02 -7.27
N ASN A 71 -4.12 15.64 -6.96
CA ASN A 71 -5.19 16.58 -6.62
C ASN A 71 -5.57 16.58 -5.14
N ASN A 72 -5.62 15.43 -4.47
CA ASN A 72 -6.13 15.32 -3.09
C ASN A 72 -5.06 15.59 -2.01
N LEU A 73 -3.78 15.63 -2.38
CA LEU A 73 -2.70 15.85 -1.42
C LEU A 73 -2.24 17.30 -1.50
N SER A 74 -2.91 18.11 -0.66
CA SER A 74 -2.65 19.54 -0.44
C SER A 74 -1.14 19.83 -0.37
N SER A 75 -0.77 20.94 -1.01
CA SER A 75 0.55 21.56 -1.25
C SER A 75 1.56 21.62 -0.09
N LYS A 76 1.25 21.11 1.10
CA LYS A 76 2.08 21.20 2.30
C LYS A 76 3.35 20.34 2.30
N ASN A 77 3.44 19.30 1.48
CA ASN A 77 4.63 18.43 1.41
C ASN A 77 5.05 18.11 -0.03
N ARG A 78 4.62 18.93 -0.99
CA ARG A 78 4.86 18.65 -2.40
C ARG A 78 6.25 19.14 -2.81
N LYS A 79 7.17 18.24 -3.17
CA LYS A 79 8.39 18.66 -3.88
C LYS A 79 8.10 18.64 -5.37
N ILE A 80 7.62 19.77 -5.86
CA ILE A 80 7.28 19.92 -7.27
C ILE A 80 8.56 20.30 -8.02
N LYS A 81 8.96 19.48 -9.01
CA LYS A 81 9.97 19.92 -9.97
C LYS A 81 9.26 20.60 -11.13
N ALA A 82 9.28 21.93 -11.13
CA ALA A 82 8.86 22.71 -12.29
C ALA A 82 10.02 22.76 -13.30
N SER A 83 9.79 22.28 -14.52
CA SER A 83 10.71 22.53 -15.64
C SER A 83 9.99 23.36 -16.70
N LYS A 84 10.55 24.51 -17.04
CA LYS A 84 10.09 25.33 -18.17
C LYS A 84 10.68 24.74 -19.45
N THR A 85 9.81 24.43 -20.41
CA THR A 85 10.20 24.29 -21.82
C THR A 85 9.48 25.39 -22.58
N ASP A 86 10.07 25.88 -23.68
CA ASP A 86 9.72 27.13 -24.39
C ASP A 86 8.25 27.34 -24.78
N LYS A 87 7.37 26.35 -24.60
CA LYS A 87 5.96 26.45 -24.97
C LYS A 87 4.95 26.12 -23.87
N ASN A 88 5.32 25.53 -22.72
CA ASN A 88 4.36 25.18 -21.64
C ASN A 88 5.05 24.90 -20.28
N PHE A 89 4.38 25.22 -19.17
CA PHE A 89 4.76 24.74 -17.84
C PHE A 89 4.34 23.27 -17.67
N LYS A 90 5.31 22.36 -17.47
CA LYS A 90 5.02 20.99 -17.03
C LYS A 90 5.32 20.87 -15.53
N VAL A 91 4.27 20.60 -14.76
CA VAL A 91 4.36 20.29 -13.33
C VAL A 91 4.50 18.78 -13.20
N LYS A 92 5.65 18.28 -12.75
CA LYS A 92 5.87 16.85 -12.47
C LYS A 92 6.15 16.65 -10.97
N LEU A 93 5.69 15.51 -10.42
CA LEU A 93 6.13 15.03 -9.10
C LEU A 93 7.65 14.81 -9.15
N GLU A 94 8.36 15.03 -8.05
CA GLU A 94 9.80 14.75 -8.00
C GLU A 94 10.04 13.25 -7.81
N HIS A 95 11.06 12.70 -8.48
CA HIS A 95 11.50 11.32 -8.27
C HIS A 95 11.76 11.07 -6.77
N ASN A 96 11.24 9.95 -6.24
CA ASN A 96 11.27 9.58 -4.81
C ASN A 96 10.42 10.43 -3.86
N GLU A 97 9.46 11.20 -4.36
CA GLU A 97 8.51 11.90 -3.51
C GLU A 97 7.66 10.92 -2.69
N LYS A 98 7.73 11.05 -1.36
CA LYS A 98 7.02 10.20 -0.40
C LYS A 98 5.73 10.88 -0.01
N VAL A 99 4.63 10.39 -0.52
CA VAL A 99 3.30 10.92 -0.20
C VAL A 99 2.66 10.02 0.86
N LYS A 100 2.11 10.63 1.91
CA LYS A 100 1.36 9.92 2.95
C LYS A 100 -0.12 10.16 2.72
N ASP A 101 -0.90 9.11 2.73
CA ASP A 101 -2.35 9.17 2.61
C ASP A 101 -3.02 8.46 3.79
N VAL A 102 -4.23 8.89 4.12
CA VAL A 102 -5.07 8.30 5.16
C VAL A 102 -6.48 8.13 4.64
N TYR A 103 -6.93 6.88 4.57
CA TYR A 103 -8.29 6.55 4.16
C TYR A 103 -8.89 5.61 5.19
N ASP A 104 -10.08 5.96 5.69
CA ASP A 104 -10.81 5.22 6.74
C ASP A 104 -9.94 4.91 7.98
N GLY A 105 -9.06 5.84 8.37
CA GLY A 105 -8.10 5.66 9.48
C GLY A 105 -6.91 4.73 9.17
N HIS A 106 -6.85 4.12 7.99
CA HIS A 106 -5.72 3.33 7.51
C HIS A 106 -4.67 4.25 6.88
N LYS A 107 -3.39 4.05 7.24
CA LYS A 107 -2.27 4.86 6.74
C LYS A 107 -1.58 4.18 5.57
N PHE A 108 -1.44 4.91 4.48
CA PHE A 108 -0.80 4.48 3.24
C PHE A 108 0.39 5.38 2.93
N LYS A 109 1.42 4.79 2.32
CA LYS A 109 2.59 5.54 1.87
C LYS A 109 2.82 5.24 0.39
N TRP A 110 2.75 6.28 -0.42
CA TRP A 110 3.03 6.27 -1.84
C TRP A 110 4.44 6.81 -2.10
N VAL A 111 5.13 6.23 -3.07
CA VAL A 111 6.40 6.73 -3.59
C VAL A 111 6.37 6.67 -5.10
N TRP A 112 6.57 7.81 -5.77
CA TRP A 112 6.70 7.84 -7.22
C TRP A 112 8.14 7.56 -7.64
N LEU A 113 8.31 6.68 -8.61
CA LEU A 113 9.59 6.22 -9.13
C LEU A 113 9.64 6.43 -10.64
N GLU A 114 10.82 6.84 -11.12
CA GLU A 114 11.13 7.00 -12.54
C GLU A 114 12.52 6.41 -12.77
N PHE A 115 12.60 5.40 -13.62
CA PHE A 115 13.84 4.71 -13.99
C PHE A 115 14.14 5.01 -15.46
N LYS A 116 15.39 5.34 -15.75
CA LYS A 116 15.85 5.43 -17.14
C LYS A 116 16.42 4.09 -17.54
N CYS A 117 15.75 3.38 -18.43
CA CYS A 117 16.35 2.23 -19.07
C CYS A 117 17.29 2.75 -20.16
N PHE A 118 18.58 2.46 -20.00
CA PHE A 118 19.55 2.57 -21.09
C PHE A 118 19.59 1.22 -21.78
N ASP A 119 18.76 1.02 -22.80
CA ASP A 119 18.98 -0.10 -23.70
C ASP A 119 20.31 0.14 -24.44
N HIS A 120 21.22 -0.84 -24.35
CA HIS A 120 22.48 -0.82 -25.09
C HIS A 120 22.18 -0.68 -26.60
N PRO A 121 22.90 0.20 -27.33
CA PRO A 121 22.55 0.54 -28.69
C PRO A 121 22.92 -0.62 -29.63
N LYS A 122 21.91 -1.32 -30.17
CA LYS A 122 22.07 -2.10 -31.40
C LYS A 122 21.60 -1.36 -32.65
N ASN A 123 21.10 -0.13 -32.53
CA ASN A 123 20.83 0.72 -33.68
C ASN A 123 21.00 2.20 -33.33
N LEU A 124 21.84 2.89 -34.10
CA LEU A 124 22.35 4.24 -33.83
C LEU A 124 21.36 5.39 -34.06
N ASN A 125 20.08 5.12 -34.37
CA ASN A 125 19.14 6.17 -34.78
C ASN A 125 17.85 6.29 -33.94
N SER A 126 17.71 5.53 -32.84
CA SER A 126 16.57 5.72 -31.94
C SER A 126 16.96 5.40 -30.50
N ILE A 127 17.64 6.33 -29.83
CA ILE A 127 17.67 6.34 -28.36
C ILE A 127 16.26 6.76 -27.90
N GLN A 128 15.29 5.84 -28.01
CA GLN A 128 14.07 5.95 -27.22
C GLN A 128 14.53 5.71 -25.78
N LYS A 129 14.77 6.81 -25.06
CA LYS A 129 14.91 6.79 -23.61
C LYS A 129 13.59 6.25 -23.06
N SER A 130 13.50 4.93 -22.86
CA SER A 130 12.35 4.34 -22.22
C SER A 130 12.47 4.68 -20.73
N GLU A 131 11.76 5.73 -20.33
CA GLU A 131 11.61 6.10 -18.92
C GLU A 131 10.48 5.24 -18.34
N MET A 132 10.84 4.22 -17.56
CA MET A 132 9.85 3.36 -16.90
C MET A 132 9.43 4.00 -15.58
N LYS A 133 8.14 4.28 -15.42
CA LYS A 133 7.61 4.90 -14.19
C LYS A 133 6.77 3.91 -13.42
N SER A 134 6.80 4.03 -12.10
CA SER A 134 5.97 3.22 -11.22
C SER A 134 5.67 3.92 -9.91
N PHE A 135 4.65 3.42 -9.21
CA PHE A 135 4.36 3.78 -7.83
C PHE A 135 4.65 2.61 -6.90
N LYS A 136 5.22 2.91 -5.73
CA LYS A 136 5.27 1.99 -4.60
C LYS A 136 4.23 2.40 -3.56
N LEU A 137 3.29 1.51 -3.29
CA LEU A 137 2.29 1.64 -2.24
C LEU A 137 2.66 0.74 -1.06
N THR A 138 3.05 1.32 0.08
CA THR A 138 3.39 0.62 1.31
C THR A 138 2.31 0.77 2.38
N PHE A 139 1.89 -0.35 2.98
CA PHE A 139 0.90 -0.41 4.07
C PHE A 139 1.15 -1.60 5.02
N LYS A 140 0.39 -1.70 6.11
CA LYS A 140 0.48 -2.83 7.05
C LYS A 140 -0.10 -4.10 6.41
N LYS A 141 0.61 -5.23 6.48
CA LYS A 141 0.22 -6.52 5.88
C LYS A 141 -1.21 -6.94 6.22
N LYS A 142 -1.66 -6.68 7.45
CA LYS A 142 -3.03 -6.98 7.90
C LYS A 142 -4.13 -6.26 7.12
N HIS A 143 -3.82 -5.18 6.39
CA HIS A 143 -4.77 -4.43 5.58
C HIS A 143 -4.74 -4.85 4.10
N TYR A 144 -4.06 -5.94 3.73
CA TYR A 144 -3.90 -6.34 2.34
C TYR A 144 -5.23 -6.51 1.59
N ARG A 145 -6.17 -7.27 2.16
CA ARG A 145 -7.52 -7.40 1.59
C ARG A 145 -8.25 -6.06 1.51
N PHE A 146 -8.20 -5.28 2.60
CA PHE A 146 -8.80 -3.94 2.61
C PHE A 146 -8.27 -3.03 1.49
N VAL A 147 -6.97 -3.13 1.17
CA VAL A 147 -6.38 -2.33 0.11
C VAL A 147 -6.93 -2.71 -1.26
N LEU A 148 -7.02 -4.01 -1.55
CA LEU A 148 -7.49 -4.49 -2.85
C LEU A 148 -9.00 -4.28 -3.02
N ASP A 149 -9.77 -4.53 -1.97
CA ASP A 149 -11.23 -4.57 -2.05
C ASP A 149 -11.86 -3.18 -1.90
N TYR A 150 -11.19 -2.23 -1.22
CA TYR A 150 -11.76 -0.93 -0.89
C TYR A 150 -10.87 0.24 -1.30
N TYR A 151 -9.60 0.26 -0.89
CA TYR A 151 -8.76 1.46 -1.05
C TYR A 151 -8.36 1.73 -2.52
N LEU A 152 -7.90 0.72 -3.26
CA LEU A 152 -7.55 0.90 -4.67
C LEU A 152 -8.78 1.20 -5.54
N PRO A 153 -9.91 0.48 -5.40
CA PRO A 153 -11.15 0.85 -6.08
C PRO A 153 -11.62 2.27 -5.77
N TYR A 154 -11.53 2.70 -4.50
CA TYR A 154 -11.85 4.08 -4.11
C TYR A 154 -10.97 5.10 -4.85
N ILE A 155 -9.66 4.88 -4.94
CA ILE A 155 -8.75 5.77 -5.68
C ILE A 155 -9.16 5.89 -7.15
N ILE A 156 -9.54 4.78 -7.78
CA ILE A 156 -9.98 4.75 -9.18
C ILE A 156 -11.25 5.59 -9.36
N GLU A 157 -12.25 5.37 -8.52
CA GLU A 157 -13.52 6.11 -8.60
C GLU A 157 -13.33 7.60 -8.31
N GLU A 158 -12.57 7.94 -7.28
CA GLU A 158 -12.25 9.33 -6.94
C GLU A 158 -11.50 10.02 -8.08
N ALA A 159 -10.53 9.35 -8.70
CA ALA A 159 -9.83 9.87 -9.87
C ALA A 159 -10.77 10.13 -11.07
N LYS A 160 -11.74 9.24 -11.31
CA LYS A 160 -12.77 9.46 -12.36
C LYS A 160 -13.63 10.68 -12.07
N LEU A 161 -14.01 10.91 -10.81
CA LEU A 161 -14.75 12.11 -10.40
C LEU A 161 -13.93 13.38 -10.59
N LEU A 162 -12.65 13.35 -10.22
CA LEU A 162 -11.73 14.48 -10.37
C LEU A 162 -11.42 14.81 -11.82
N LYS A 163 -11.34 13.82 -12.71
CA LYS A 163 -11.12 14.03 -14.15
C LYS A 163 -12.31 14.71 -14.85
N ARG A 164 -13.51 14.60 -14.28
CA ARG A 164 -14.74 15.22 -14.81
C ARG A 164 -14.96 16.66 -14.32
N ARG A 165 -14.20 17.12 -13.32
CA ARG A 165 -14.20 18.52 -12.87
C ARG A 165 -13.29 19.37 -13.75
#